data_AF-A0A7D9HMN3-F1
#
_entry.id   AF-A0A7D9HMN3-F1
#
_cell.length_a   1.000
_cell.length_b   1.000
_cell.length_c   1.000
_cell.angle_alpha   90.00
_cell.angle_beta   90.00
_cell.angle_gamma   90.00
#
_symmetry.space_group_name_H-M   'P 1'
#
loop_
_entity.id
_entity.type
_entity.pdbx_description
1 polymer ?
#
loop_
_entity_poly.entity_id
_entity_poly.type
_entity_poly.pdbx_seq_one_letter_code
_entity_poly.pdbx_strand_id
1 'polypeptide(L)'
;MDELEVKKQERSKSKMAVTRTSRRLIDATHRNVDIETLKGFIVELEKVYDEFCIITEEYELLVSNEKFVEHRVVNGDDITTYNANVKQTYVEARNVYVKIKAKNERSKQNIATAPLMTALRRDMNRLQDIISAVDDSLSQSLQMDKSDLGEFVE
;
A
#
# COMPACT_ATOMS: atom_id res chain seq x y z
N MET A 1 -45.12 -2.84 -13.07
CA MET A 1 -43.68 -3.09 -13.21
C MET A 1 -42.97 -2.02 -12.39
N ASP A 2 -43.24 -2.02 -11.09
CA ASP A 2 -42.47 -2.70 -10.02
C ASP A 2 -41.22 -1.90 -9.68
N GLU A 3 -41.40 -0.85 -8.88
CA GLU A 3 -40.33 -0.04 -8.26
C GLU A 3 -39.25 -0.93 -7.63
N LEU A 4 -39.68 -2.05 -7.03
CA LEU A 4 -38.80 -3.10 -6.52
C LEU A 4 -37.90 -3.72 -7.59
N GLU A 5 -38.46 -4.06 -8.76
CA GLU A 5 -37.72 -4.67 -9.86
C GLU A 5 -36.75 -3.66 -10.49
N VAL A 6 -37.15 -2.39 -10.59
CA VAL A 6 -36.26 -1.30 -11.02
C VAL A 6 -35.07 -1.18 -10.05
N LYS A 7 -35.32 -1.10 -8.74
CA LYS A 7 -34.24 -0.99 -7.74
C LYS A 7 -33.35 -2.23 -7.68
N LYS A 8 -33.92 -3.43 -7.85
CA LYS A 8 -33.15 -4.67 -7.97
C LYS A 8 -32.22 -4.65 -9.18
N GLN A 9 -32.68 -4.16 -10.33
CA GLN A 9 -31.86 -4.01 -11.52
C GLN A 9 -30.77 -2.94 -11.35
N GLU A 10 -31.10 -1.79 -10.76
CA GLU A 10 -30.14 -0.73 -10.42
C GLU A 10 -29.03 -1.25 -9.51
N ARG A 11 -29.39 -1.95 -8.43
CA ARG A 11 -28.43 -2.56 -7.50
C ARG A 11 -27.52 -3.56 -8.20
N SER A 12 -28.08 -4.40 -9.07
CA SER A 12 -27.31 -5.36 -9.88
C SER A 12 -26.31 -4.66 -10.82
N LYS A 13 -26.74 -3.59 -11.51
CA LYS A 13 -25.85 -2.78 -12.36
C LYS A 13 -24.74 -2.12 -11.55
N SER A 14 -25.08 -1.56 -10.40
CA SER A 14 -24.12 -0.89 -9.52
C SER A 14 -23.09 -1.88 -8.93
N LYS A 15 -23.54 -3.07 -8.49
CA LYS A 15 -22.65 -4.19 -8.12
C LYS A 15 -21.66 -4.52 -9.23
N MET A 16 -22.15 -4.63 -10.47
CA MET A 16 -21.31 -4.91 -11.63
C MET A 16 -20.30 -3.80 -11.91
N ALA A 17 -20.68 -2.54 -11.69
CA ALA A 17 -19.77 -1.40 -11.77
C ALA A 17 -18.64 -1.50 -10.73
N VAL A 18 -18.97 -1.71 -9.45
CA VAL A 18 -17.98 -1.92 -8.37
C VAL A 18 -17.03 -3.06 -8.71
N THR A 19 -17.57 -4.20 -9.14
CA THR A 19 -16.77 -5.39 -9.47
C THR A 19 -15.82 -5.13 -10.64
N ARG A 20 -16.30 -4.49 -11.71
CA ARG A 20 -15.50 -4.17 -12.89
C ARG A 20 -14.41 -3.15 -12.58
N THR A 21 -14.74 -2.07 -11.88
CA THR A 21 -13.78 -1.02 -11.52
C THR A 21 -12.73 -1.54 -10.53
N SER A 22 -13.14 -2.38 -9.57
CA SER A 22 -12.22 -3.07 -8.65
C SER A 22 -11.21 -3.93 -9.41
N ARG A 23 -11.69 -4.76 -10.33
CA ARG A 23 -10.83 -5.60 -11.17
C ARG A 23 -9.90 -4.77 -12.04
N ARG A 24 -10.41 -3.69 -12.66
CA ARG A 24 -9.61 -2.79 -13.49
C ARG A 24 -8.47 -2.14 -12.70
N LEU A 25 -8.74 -1.73 -11.46
CA LEU A 25 -7.71 -1.19 -10.56
C LEU A 25 -6.65 -2.25 -10.25
N ILE A 26 -7.06 -3.45 -9.84
CA ILE A 26 -6.13 -4.55 -9.53
C ILE A 26 -5.27 -4.89 -10.74
N ASP A 27 -5.87 -5.07 -11.92
CA ASP A 27 -5.15 -5.39 -13.15
C ASP A 27 -4.16 -4.29 -13.53
N ALA A 28 -4.52 -3.01 -13.35
CA ALA A 28 -3.62 -1.88 -13.56
C ALA A 28 -2.44 -1.90 -12.59
N THR A 29 -2.66 -2.26 -11.32
CA THR A 29 -1.57 -2.40 -10.36
C THR A 29 -0.61 -3.54 -10.73
N HIS A 30 -1.12 -4.68 -11.20
CA HIS A 30 -0.28 -5.80 -11.67
C HIS A 30 0.55 -5.44 -12.90
N ARG A 31 0.03 -4.54 -13.75
CA ARG A 31 0.74 -4.03 -14.93
C ARG A 31 1.71 -2.89 -14.61
N ASN A 32 1.90 -2.54 -13.34
CA ASN A 32 2.75 -1.43 -12.90
C ASN A 32 2.40 -0.10 -13.59
N VAL A 33 1.11 0.16 -13.79
CA VAL A 33 0.62 1.45 -14.30
C VAL A 33 1.04 2.58 -13.34
N ASP A 34 1.29 3.76 -13.89
CA ASP A 34 1.71 4.94 -13.11
C ASP A 34 0.73 5.30 -11.98
N ILE A 35 1.27 5.84 -10.89
CA ILE A 35 0.52 6.14 -9.67
C ILE A 35 -0.54 7.21 -9.88
N GLU A 36 -0.35 8.19 -10.76
CA GLU A 36 -1.37 9.21 -11.05
C GLU A 36 -2.56 8.61 -11.80
N THR A 37 -2.30 7.64 -12.67
CA THR A 37 -3.39 6.89 -13.34
C THR A 37 -4.12 5.99 -12.35
N LEU A 38 -3.38 5.32 -11.44
CA LEU A 38 -3.98 4.52 -10.37
C LEU A 38 -4.83 5.38 -9.42
N LYS A 39 -4.45 6.63 -9.16
CA LYS A 39 -5.28 7.61 -8.41
C LYS A 39 -6.63 7.85 -9.10
N GLY A 40 -6.65 8.00 -10.41
CA GLY A 40 -7.91 8.12 -11.16
C GLY A 40 -8.81 6.90 -10.99
N PHE A 41 -8.23 5.69 -11.03
CA PHE A 41 -8.97 4.45 -10.86
C PHE A 41 -9.52 4.24 -9.45
N ILE A 42 -8.79 4.62 -8.40
CA ILE A 42 -9.32 4.51 -7.02
C ILE A 42 -10.45 5.52 -6.78
N VAL A 43 -10.36 6.73 -7.31
CA VAL A 43 -11.44 7.74 -7.20
C VAL A 43 -12.71 7.25 -7.91
N GLU A 44 -12.58 6.66 -9.09
CA GLU A 44 -13.71 6.05 -9.78
C GLU A 44 -14.29 4.88 -8.97
N LEU A 45 -13.45 4.05 -8.36
CA LEU A 45 -13.89 2.94 -7.52
C LEU A 45 -14.66 3.42 -6.29
N GLU A 46 -14.17 4.46 -5.60
CA GLU A 46 -14.84 5.07 -4.46
C GLU A 46 -16.21 5.62 -4.87
N LYS A 47 -16.28 6.34 -5.99
CA LYS A 47 -17.54 6.87 -6.52
C LYS A 47 -18.58 5.78 -6.80
N VAL A 48 -18.21 4.72 -7.51
CA VAL A 48 -19.18 3.65 -7.85
C VAL A 48 -19.58 2.84 -6.61
N TYR A 49 -18.71 2.75 -5.60
CA TYR A 49 -19.03 2.09 -4.35
C TYR A 49 -19.98 2.93 -3.49
N ASP A 50 -19.79 4.24 -3.42
CA ASP A 50 -20.73 5.15 -2.73
C ASP A 50 -22.13 5.10 -3.38
N GLU A 51 -22.19 5.10 -4.72
CA GLU A 51 -23.44 4.93 -5.46
C GLU A 51 -24.10 3.56 -5.16
N PHE A 52 -23.32 2.50 -5.06
CA PHE A 52 -23.81 1.18 -4.65
C PHE A 52 -24.41 1.19 -3.25
N CYS A 53 -23.77 1.86 -2.29
CA CYS A 53 -24.27 1.99 -0.92
C CYS A 53 -25.62 2.69 -0.89
N ILE A 54 -25.76 3.84 -1.57
CA ILE A 54 -27.02 4.60 -1.63
C ILE A 54 -28.15 3.75 -2.20
N ILE A 55 -27.92 3.11 -3.37
CA ILE A 55 -28.93 2.26 -4.01
C ILE A 55 -29.31 1.07 -3.12
N THR A 56 -28.35 0.52 -2.39
CA THR A 56 -28.57 -0.62 -1.50
C THR A 56 -29.40 -0.21 -0.28
N GLU A 57 -29.12 0.94 0.33
CA GLU A 57 -29.91 1.49 1.43
C GLU A 57 -31.36 1.73 1.02
N GLU A 58 -31.57 2.31 -0.17
CA GLU A 58 -32.91 2.50 -0.74
C GLU A 58 -33.64 1.17 -0.97
N TYR A 59 -32.94 0.16 -1.49
CA TYR A 59 -33.49 -1.18 -1.72
C TYR A 59 -33.86 -1.87 -0.39
N GLU A 60 -32.98 -1.79 0.62
CA GLU A 60 -33.21 -2.34 1.96
C GLU A 60 -34.43 -1.72 2.62
N LEU A 61 -34.60 -0.41 2.51
CA LEU A 61 -35.78 0.28 3.00
C LEU A 61 -37.06 -0.22 2.33
N LEU A 62 -37.00 -0.48 1.02
CA LEU A 62 -38.14 -0.97 0.25
C LEU A 62 -38.52 -2.41 0.64
N VAL A 63 -37.54 -3.31 0.78
CA VAL A 63 -37.80 -4.71 1.22
C VAL A 63 -38.04 -4.86 2.73
N SER A 64 -37.89 -3.78 3.51
CA SER A 64 -38.26 -3.74 4.92
C SER A 64 -39.77 -3.84 5.13
N ASN A 65 -40.56 -3.51 4.11
CA ASN A 65 -42.01 -3.69 4.10
C ASN A 65 -42.39 -5.19 4.08
N GLU A 66 -43.36 -5.59 4.91
CA GLU A 66 -43.86 -6.99 5.00
C GLU A 66 -44.31 -7.55 3.65
N LYS A 67 -44.80 -6.69 2.75
CA LYS A 67 -45.24 -7.08 1.39
C LYS A 67 -44.10 -7.60 0.50
N PHE A 68 -42.84 -7.31 0.83
CA PHE A 68 -41.69 -7.62 -0.02
C PHE A 68 -40.63 -8.48 0.70
N VAL A 69 -40.99 -9.13 1.82
CA VAL A 69 -40.07 -9.94 2.65
C VAL A 69 -39.39 -11.06 1.85
N GLU A 70 -40.10 -11.69 0.92
CA GLU A 70 -39.55 -12.75 0.07
C GLU A 70 -38.38 -12.28 -0.81
N HIS A 71 -38.30 -10.97 -1.09
CA HIS A 71 -37.23 -10.38 -1.89
C HIS A 71 -35.99 -10.02 -1.07
N ARG A 72 -35.99 -10.30 0.24
CA ARG A 72 -34.79 -10.18 1.09
C ARG A 72 -33.75 -11.28 0.82
N VAL A 73 -34.17 -12.36 0.17
CA VAL A 73 -33.30 -13.45 -0.27
C VAL A 73 -33.06 -13.29 -1.76
N VAL A 74 -31.81 -13.09 -2.16
CA VAL A 74 -31.38 -12.92 -3.54
C VAL A 74 -30.50 -14.09 -3.93
N ASN A 75 -31.01 -14.98 -4.79
CA ASN A 75 -30.30 -16.19 -5.26
C ASN A 75 -29.86 -17.16 -4.14
N GLY A 76 -30.63 -17.26 -3.05
CA GLY A 76 -30.34 -18.15 -1.92
C GLY A 76 -29.45 -17.54 -0.84
N ASP A 77 -28.83 -16.39 -1.13
CA ASP A 77 -28.11 -15.59 -0.15
C ASP A 77 -28.99 -14.44 0.34
N ASP A 78 -28.87 -14.08 1.62
CA ASP A 78 -29.53 -12.87 2.12
C ASP A 78 -28.86 -11.60 1.55
N ILE A 79 -29.60 -10.49 1.62
CA ILE A 79 -29.10 -9.17 1.21
C ILE A 79 -27.78 -8.81 1.91
N THR A 80 -27.61 -9.23 3.16
CA THR A 80 -26.41 -8.95 3.97
C THR A 80 -25.16 -9.61 3.38
N THR A 81 -25.26 -10.88 2.97
CA THR A 81 -24.19 -11.66 2.35
C THR A 81 -23.84 -11.07 0.99
N TYR A 82 -24.85 -10.69 0.21
CA TYR A 82 -24.63 -9.98 -1.06
C TYR A 82 -23.83 -8.68 -0.84
N ASN A 83 -24.22 -7.86 0.14
CA ASN A 83 -23.54 -6.60 0.43
C ASN A 83 -22.11 -6.83 0.93
N ALA A 84 -21.92 -7.82 1.80
CA ALA A 84 -20.61 -8.19 2.32
C ALA A 84 -19.65 -8.57 1.17
N ASN A 85 -20.13 -9.31 0.17
CA ASN A 85 -19.33 -9.69 -1.00
C ASN A 85 -18.89 -8.48 -1.84
N VAL A 86 -19.78 -7.51 -2.05
CA VAL A 86 -19.43 -6.27 -2.79
C VAL A 86 -18.45 -5.42 -2.00
N LYS A 87 -18.69 -5.25 -0.70
CA LYS A 87 -17.78 -4.55 0.21
C LYS A 87 -16.40 -5.20 0.23
N GLN A 88 -16.34 -6.52 0.31
CA GLN A 88 -15.09 -7.26 0.27
C GLN A 88 -14.31 -6.99 -1.02
N THR A 89 -14.99 -7.02 -2.17
CA THR A 89 -14.39 -6.74 -3.48
C THR A 89 -13.79 -5.33 -3.54
N TYR A 90 -14.53 -4.33 -3.03
CA TYR A 90 -14.05 -2.96 -2.89
C TYR A 90 -12.83 -2.85 -1.97
N VAL A 91 -12.89 -3.44 -0.78
CA VAL A 91 -11.83 -3.41 0.23
C VAL A 91 -10.55 -4.04 -0.29
N GLU A 92 -10.64 -5.18 -0.99
CA GLU A 92 -9.49 -5.85 -1.60
C GLU A 92 -8.78 -4.95 -2.61
N ALA A 93 -9.50 -4.39 -3.56
CA ALA A 93 -8.94 -3.51 -4.57
C ALA A 93 -8.31 -2.25 -3.95
N ARG A 94 -8.98 -1.64 -2.97
CA ARG A 94 -8.45 -0.50 -2.21
C ARG A 94 -7.17 -0.85 -1.46
N ASN A 95 -7.12 -2.00 -0.81
CA ASN A 95 -5.94 -2.45 -0.07
C ASN A 95 -4.74 -2.69 -0.99
N VAL A 96 -4.96 -3.22 -2.19
CA VAL A 96 -3.91 -3.35 -3.22
C VAL A 96 -3.35 -1.97 -3.59
N TYR A 97 -4.21 -0.99 -3.87
CA TYR A 97 -3.77 0.37 -4.16
C TYR A 97 -2.98 1.02 -3.02
N VAL A 98 -3.46 0.91 -1.78
CA VAL A 98 -2.78 1.45 -0.58
C VAL A 98 -1.37 0.87 -0.43
N LYS A 99 -1.21 -0.44 -0.65
CA LYS A 99 0.11 -1.10 -0.62
C LYS A 99 1.05 -0.55 -1.70
N ILE A 100 0.56 -0.36 -2.92
CA ILE A 100 1.35 0.20 -4.03
C ILE A 100 1.75 1.65 -3.75
N LYS A 101 0.82 2.47 -3.26
CA LYS A 101 1.09 3.87 -2.87
C LYS A 101 2.20 3.94 -1.82
N ALA A 102 2.09 3.15 -0.74
CA ALA A 102 3.09 3.10 0.31
C ALA A 102 4.47 2.62 -0.21
N LYS A 103 4.48 1.64 -1.10
CA LYS A 103 5.72 1.18 -1.76
C LYS A 103 6.37 2.30 -2.57
N ASN A 104 5.59 3.05 -3.35
CA ASN A 104 6.11 4.15 -4.16
C ASN A 104 6.66 5.30 -3.29
N GLU A 105 5.96 5.66 -2.21
CA GLU A 105 6.44 6.66 -1.24
C GLU A 105 7.78 6.26 -0.61
N ARG A 106 7.92 4.99 -0.19
CA ARG A 106 9.21 4.46 0.31
C ARG A 106 10.31 4.52 -0.75
N SER A 107 10.01 4.16 -2.00
CA SER A 107 10.98 4.27 -3.09
C SER A 107 11.45 5.72 -3.29
N LYS A 108 10.53 6.69 -3.26
CA LYS A 108 10.88 8.12 -3.37
C LYS A 108 11.76 8.58 -2.20
N GLN A 109 11.44 8.16 -0.97
CA GLN A 109 12.27 8.45 0.20
C GLN A 109 13.67 7.84 0.10
N ASN A 110 13.78 6.60 -0.37
CA ASN A 110 15.07 5.94 -0.56
C ASN A 110 15.93 6.65 -1.62
N ILE A 111 15.33 7.09 -2.73
CA ILE A 111 16.03 7.87 -3.76
C ILE A 111 16.52 9.20 -3.19
N ALA A 112 15.68 9.90 -2.41
CA ALA A 112 16.04 11.17 -1.80
C ALA A 112 17.17 11.04 -0.75
N THR A 113 17.21 9.92 -0.01
CA THR A 113 18.20 9.68 1.05
C THR A 113 19.48 8.99 0.56
N ALA A 114 19.49 8.41 -0.65
CA ALA A 114 20.63 7.70 -1.20
C ALA A 114 21.93 8.54 -1.28
N PRO A 115 21.92 9.82 -1.68
CA PRO A 115 23.13 10.65 -1.70
C PRO A 115 23.71 10.87 -0.29
N LEU A 116 22.83 11.11 0.70
CA LEU A 116 23.23 11.30 2.10
C LEU A 116 23.84 10.02 2.68
N MET A 117 23.21 8.87 2.44
CA MET A 117 23.74 7.57 2.86
C MET A 117 25.10 7.27 2.21
N THR A 118 25.28 7.66 0.95
CA THR A 118 26.56 7.50 0.24
C THR A 118 27.65 8.40 0.83
N ALA A 119 27.32 9.65 1.15
CA ALA A 119 28.24 10.58 1.80
C ALA A 119 28.67 10.08 3.19
N LEU A 120 27.70 9.69 4.03
CA LEU A 120 27.95 9.10 5.35
C LEU A 120 28.87 7.89 5.27
N ARG A 121 28.62 6.99 4.30
CA ARG A 121 29.46 5.80 4.11
C ARG A 121 30.89 6.16 3.71
N ARG A 122 31.07 7.17 2.86
CA ARG A 122 32.41 7.67 2.49
C ARG A 122 33.14 8.25 3.69
N ASP A 123 32.44 9.03 4.51
CA ASP A 123 33.04 9.66 5.68
C ASP A 123 33.39 8.63 6.76
N MET A 124 32.55 7.61 6.96
CA MET A 124 32.87 6.48 7.84
C MET A 124 34.13 5.74 7.38
N ASN A 125 34.27 5.49 6.07
CA ASN A 125 35.48 4.85 5.55
C ASN A 125 36.72 5.72 5.79
N ARG A 126 36.64 7.04 5.58
CA ARG A 126 37.74 7.97 5.86
C ARG A 126 38.15 7.97 7.33
N LEU A 127 37.17 7.95 8.23
CA LEU A 127 37.44 7.85 9.67
C LEU A 127 38.14 6.52 10.01
N GLN A 128 37.72 5.41 9.40
CA GLN A 128 38.36 4.12 9.55
C GLN A 128 39.82 4.14 9.10
N ASP A 129 40.11 4.78 7.96
CA ASP A 129 41.46 4.94 7.43
C ASP A 129 42.33 5.78 8.38
N ILE A 130 41.79 6.88 8.91
CA ILE A 130 42.49 7.74 9.88
C ILE A 130 42.79 6.98 11.17
N ILE A 131 41.83 6.24 11.71
CA ILE A 131 42.02 5.43 12.92
C ILE A 131 43.14 4.41 12.70
N SER A 132 43.15 3.74 11.55
CA SER A 132 44.18 2.74 11.22
C SER A 132 45.57 3.38 11.14
N ALA A 133 45.68 4.55 10.48
CA ALA A 133 46.94 5.28 10.38
C ALA A 133 47.47 5.76 11.75
N VAL A 134 46.58 6.18 12.65
CA VAL A 134 46.94 6.58 14.02
C VAL A 134 47.43 5.38 14.83
N ASP A 135 46.78 4.22 14.71
CA ASP A 135 47.17 2.98 15.39
C ASP A 135 48.55 2.48 14.91
N ASP A 136 48.80 2.53 13.60
CA ASP A 136 50.10 2.21 13.00
C ASP A 136 51.20 3.15 13.51
N SER A 137 50.93 4.46 13.57
CA SER A 137 51.87 5.48 14.05
C SER A 137 52.20 5.33 15.54
N LEU A 138 51.19 5.02 16.37
CA LEU A 138 51.38 4.71 17.79
C LEU A 138 52.24 3.46 17.98
N SER A 139 51.95 2.41 17.20
CA SER A 139 52.69 1.15 17.24
C SER A 139 54.16 1.33 16.85
N GLN A 140 54.45 2.14 15.82
CA GLN A 140 55.82 2.50 15.44
C GLN A 140 56.54 3.31 16.53
N SER A 141 55.86 4.29 17.13
CA SER A 141 56.43 5.12 18.20
C SER A 141 56.82 4.28 19.43
N LEU A 142 55.98 3.31 19.80
CA LEU A 142 56.25 2.37 20.90
C LEU A 142 57.39 1.38 20.60
N GLN A 143 57.66 1.08 19.34
CA GLN A 143 58.80 0.23 18.95
C GLN A 143 60.11 1.02 19.01
N MET A 144 60.12 2.29 18.58
CA MET A 144 61.29 3.16 18.66
C MET A 144 61.76 3.38 20.11
N ASP A 145 60.83 3.65 21.03
CA ASP A 145 61.13 3.85 22.46
C ASP A 145 61.76 2.59 23.13
N LYS A 146 61.45 1.39 22.65
CA LYS A 146 62.03 0.13 23.15
C LYS A 146 63.42 -0.15 22.62
N SER A 147 63.72 0.27 21.40
CA SER A 147 65.07 0.17 20.82
C SER A 147 66.07 1.10 21.52
N ASP A 148 65.66 2.32 21.89
CA ASP A 148 66.54 3.28 22.56
C ASP A 148 66.84 2.91 24.02
N LEU A 149 65.97 2.14 24.68
CA LEU A 149 66.20 1.57 26.01
C LEU A 149 67.05 0.29 25.99
N GLY A 150 67.26 -0.33 24.83
CA GLY A 150 68.06 -1.54 24.66
C GLY A 150 69.58 -1.31 24.56
N GLU A 151 70.02 -0.06 24.35
CA GLU A 151 71.45 0.29 24.21
C GLU A 151 72.14 0.66 25.54
N PHE A 152 71.43 0.67 26.68
CA PHE A 152 71.98 1.05 27.99
C PHE A 152 72.25 -0.11 28.97
N VAL A 153 72.25 -1.36 28.51
CA VAL A 153 72.60 -2.52 29.35
C VAL A 153 73.75 -3.30 28.71
N GLU A 154 74.98 -2.85 28.95
CA GLU A 154 76.21 -3.64 28.89
C GLU A 154 77.01 -3.45 30.18
#